data_AF-A0A0D0A969-F1
#
_entry.id   AF-A0A0D0A969-F1
#
_cell.length_a   1.000
_cell.length_b   1.000
_cell.length_c   1.000
_cell.angle_alpha   90.00
_cell.angle_beta   90.00
_cell.angle_gamma   90.00
#
_symmetry.space_group_name_H-M   'P 1'
#
loop_
_entity.id
_entity.type
_entity.pdbx_description
1 polymer ?
#
loop_
_entity_poly.entity_id
_entity_poly.type
_entity_poly.pdbx_seq_one_letter_code
_entity_poly.pdbx_strand_id
1 'polypeptide(L)'
;MGGLLSILGVRALGETDLNPVSGLGKISQLLFAWIQPGNVLANTIAGGVAEAGAQQARDLMQDLKTGHLVRASPQAQFYGQLIGSSLSIIVSATAYTLYQRAYTIPGPPFPAPTAYVWLSLARLLCDGQLPQNSASYMVLLQ
;
A
#
# COMPACT_ATOMS: atom_id res chain seq x y z
N MET A 1 -1.87 12.78 -5.19
CA MET A 1 -0.78 11.80 -5.33
C MET A 1 -1.30 10.37 -5.52
N GLY A 2 -2.18 9.86 -4.65
CA GLY A 2 -2.74 8.50 -4.78
C GLY A 2 -3.21 8.14 -6.18
N GLY A 3 -4.02 8.98 -6.84
CA GLY A 3 -4.48 8.72 -8.22
C GLY A 3 -3.36 8.62 -9.27
N LEU A 4 -2.26 9.38 -9.15
CA LEU A 4 -1.11 9.27 -10.05
C LEU A 4 -0.38 7.93 -9.84
N LEU A 5 -0.16 7.56 -8.58
CA LEU A 5 0.46 6.29 -8.22
C LEU A 5 -0.42 5.10 -8.64
N SER A 6 -1.75 5.23 -8.54
CA SER A 6 -2.69 4.24 -9.05
C SER A 6 -2.52 4.01 -10.56
N ILE A 7 -2.35 5.06 -11.37
CA ILE A 7 -2.12 4.91 -12.82
C ILE A 7 -0.82 4.12 -13.09
N LEU A 8 0.25 4.43 -12.36
CA LEU A 8 1.53 3.71 -12.49
C LEU A 8 1.38 2.23 -12.10
N GLY A 9 0.69 1.94 -10.99
CA GLY A 9 0.44 0.57 -10.55
C GLY A 9 -0.40 -0.24 -11.53
N VAL A 10 -1.48 0.36 -12.05
CA VAL A 10 -2.37 -0.23 -13.05
C VAL A 10 -1.61 -0.55 -14.34
N ARG A 11 -0.73 0.35 -14.80
CA ARG A 11 0.11 0.11 -15.99
C ARG A 11 1.14 -0.99 -15.77
N ALA A 12 1.88 -0.93 -14.66
CA ALA A 12 2.87 -1.95 -14.31
C ALA A 12 2.22 -3.34 -14.27
N LEU A 13 1.05 -3.46 -13.63
CA LEU A 13 0.29 -4.71 -13.64
C LEU A 13 -0.11 -5.12 -15.06
N GLY A 14 -0.65 -4.20 -15.86
CA GLY A 14 -1.09 -4.52 -17.23
C GLY A 14 0.03 -4.99 -18.15
N GLU A 15 1.25 -4.48 -17.96
CA GLU A 15 2.42 -4.80 -18.79
C GLU A 15 3.22 -6.01 -18.29
N THR A 16 3.29 -6.21 -16.97
CA THR A 16 4.20 -7.20 -16.37
C THR A 16 3.51 -8.28 -15.55
N ASP A 17 2.20 -8.15 -15.32
CA ASP A 17 1.41 -8.96 -14.37
C ASP A 17 1.96 -8.89 -12.92
N LEU A 18 2.82 -7.90 -12.62
CA LEU A 18 3.36 -7.65 -11.29
C LEU A 18 2.77 -6.39 -10.68
N ASN A 19 2.53 -6.46 -9.38
CA ASN A 19 1.94 -5.38 -8.60
C ASN A 19 2.97 -4.69 -7.68
N PRO A 20 3.47 -3.49 -8.02
CA PRO A 20 4.49 -2.80 -7.22
C PRO A 20 3.89 -1.94 -6.08
N VAL A 21 2.74 -2.32 -5.51
CA VAL A 21 2.04 -1.55 -4.44
C VAL A 21 2.96 -1.10 -3.31
N SER A 22 3.82 -2.00 -2.83
CA SER A 22 4.77 -1.69 -1.77
C SER A 22 5.80 -0.65 -2.18
N GLY A 23 6.15 -0.55 -3.46
CA GLY A 23 7.04 0.49 -3.99
C GLY A 23 6.33 1.84 -4.13
N LEU A 24 5.09 1.83 -4.59
CA LEU A 24 4.25 3.03 -4.73
C LEU A 24 4.02 3.71 -3.38
N GLY A 25 3.78 2.93 -2.32
CA GLY A 25 3.68 3.44 -0.95
C GLY A 25 4.96 4.16 -0.49
N LYS A 26 6.13 3.60 -0.81
CA LYS A 26 7.44 4.20 -0.46
C LYS A 26 7.72 5.49 -1.23
N ILE A 27 7.27 5.62 -2.48
CA ILE A 27 7.33 6.87 -3.24
C ILE A 27 6.52 7.96 -2.54
N SER A 28 5.34 7.61 -2.02
CA SER A 28 4.54 8.53 -1.21
C SER A 28 5.28 8.95 0.08
N GLN A 29 5.91 8.00 0.77
CA GLN A 29 6.74 8.29 1.95
C GLN A 29 7.90 9.25 1.62
N LEU A 30 8.58 9.08 0.48
CA LEU A 30 9.63 10.01 0.03
C LEU A 30 9.12 11.43 -0.15
N LEU A 31 7.96 11.61 -0.79
CA LEU A 31 7.39 12.94 -0.97
C LEU A 31 6.94 13.56 0.37
N PHE A 32 6.31 12.78 1.24
CA PHE A 32 5.82 13.28 2.52
C PHE A 32 6.94 13.60 3.51
N ALA A 33 8.10 12.98 3.38
CA ALA A 33 9.30 13.39 4.12
C ALA A 33 9.73 14.82 3.75
N TRP A 34 9.47 15.25 2.52
CA TRP A 34 9.75 16.62 2.08
C TRP A 34 8.62 17.60 2.44
N ILE A 35 7.36 17.19 2.33
CA ILE A 35 6.19 18.04 2.63
C ILE A 35 6.04 18.30 4.14
N GLN A 36 6.23 17.27 4.96
CA GLN A 36 6.19 17.34 6.43
C GLN A 36 7.43 16.65 7.02
N PRO A 37 8.59 17.33 7.00
CA PRO A 37 9.82 16.78 7.56
C PRO A 37 9.67 16.51 9.07
N GLY A 38 10.30 15.44 9.56
CA GLY A 38 10.23 15.01 10.96
C GLY A 38 8.93 14.28 11.36
N ASN A 39 7.88 14.28 10.52
CA ASN A 39 6.60 13.68 10.89
C ASN A 39 6.46 12.22 10.42
N VAL A 40 7.06 11.31 11.20
CA VAL A 40 7.05 9.86 10.93
C VAL A 40 5.63 9.28 10.81
N LEU A 41 4.68 9.76 11.62
CA LEU A 41 3.30 9.27 11.62
C LEU A 41 2.58 9.67 10.33
N ALA A 42 2.62 10.96 9.98
CA ALA A 42 1.99 11.46 8.75
C ALA A 42 2.62 10.80 7.52
N ASN A 43 3.94 10.61 7.52
CA ASN A 43 4.67 9.90 6.47
C ASN A 43 4.14 8.47 6.27
N THR A 44 4.03 7.70 7.36
CA THR A 44 3.58 6.31 7.33
C THR A 44 2.12 6.20 6.86
N ILE A 45 1.23 7.08 7.36
CA ILE A 45 -0.18 7.12 6.95
C ILE A 45 -0.30 7.47 5.47
N ALA A 46 0.43 8.48 5.01
CA ALA A 46 0.39 8.90 3.61
C ALA A 46 0.87 7.80 2.65
N GLY A 47 1.90 7.06 3.05
CA GLY A 47 2.35 5.87 2.33
C GLY A 47 1.25 4.82 2.22
N GLY A 48 0.64 4.46 3.35
CA GLY A 48 -0.37 3.39 3.41
C GLY A 48 -1.64 3.74 2.63
N VAL A 49 -2.10 5.00 2.71
CA VAL A 49 -3.26 5.47 1.93
C VAL A 49 -2.96 5.44 0.42
N ALA A 50 -1.76 5.85 0.02
CA ALA A 50 -1.36 5.81 -1.38
C ALA A 50 -1.28 4.37 -1.92
N GLU A 51 -0.71 3.45 -1.15
CA GLU A 51 -0.68 2.02 -1.46
C GLU A 51 -2.09 1.44 -1.59
N ALA A 52 -2.96 1.67 -0.60
CA ALA A 52 -4.33 1.17 -0.60
C ALA A 52 -5.12 1.68 -1.82
N GLY A 53 -4.97 2.97 -2.16
CA GLY A 53 -5.60 3.54 -3.35
C GLY A 53 -5.07 2.96 -4.66
N ALA A 54 -3.77 2.68 -4.75
CA ALA A 54 -3.18 2.02 -5.92
C ALA A 54 -3.66 0.57 -6.05
N GLN A 55 -3.72 -0.14 -4.92
CA GLN A 55 -4.23 -1.52 -4.86
C GLN A 55 -5.70 -1.60 -5.28
N GLN A 56 -6.55 -0.70 -4.78
CA GLN A 56 -7.96 -0.71 -5.14
C GLN A 56 -8.17 -0.42 -6.64
N ALA A 57 -7.44 0.54 -7.20
CA ALA A 57 -7.53 0.85 -8.63
C ALA A 57 -7.11 -0.34 -9.50
N ARG A 58 -6.11 -1.09 -9.05
CA ARG A 58 -5.66 -2.33 -9.68
C ARG A 58 -6.75 -3.40 -9.65
N ASP A 59 -7.32 -3.67 -8.49
CA ASP A 59 -8.38 -4.68 -8.32
C ASP A 59 -9.57 -4.34 -9.22
N LEU A 60 -9.99 -3.07 -9.24
CA LEU A 60 -11.05 -2.60 -10.12
C LEU A 60 -10.71 -2.80 -11.61
N MET A 61 -9.48 -2.52 -12.05
CA MET A 61 -9.09 -2.79 -13.44
C MET A 61 -9.21 -4.28 -13.78
N GLN A 62 -8.70 -5.16 -12.91
CA GLN A 62 -8.73 -6.61 -13.12
C GLN A 62 -10.16 -7.14 -13.16
N ASP A 63 -10.98 -6.72 -12.20
CA ASP A 63 -12.40 -7.07 -12.14
C ASP A 63 -13.11 -6.62 -13.42
N LEU A 64 -12.96 -5.34 -13.82
CA LEU A 64 -13.64 -4.79 -14.99
C LEU A 64 -13.21 -5.50 -16.29
N LYS A 65 -11.92 -5.81 -16.43
CA LYS A 65 -11.42 -6.57 -17.57
C LYS A 65 -11.99 -7.99 -17.59
N THR A 66 -12.00 -8.67 -16.44
CA THR A 66 -12.56 -10.01 -16.32
C THR A 66 -14.05 -10.01 -16.63
N GLY A 67 -14.80 -9.08 -16.04
CA GLY A 67 -16.24 -8.89 -16.27
C GLY A 67 -16.55 -8.64 -17.75
N HIS A 68 -15.74 -7.82 -18.43
CA HIS A 68 -15.86 -7.61 -19.86
C HIS A 68 -15.63 -8.90 -20.67
N LEU A 69 -14.60 -9.68 -20.35
CA LEU A 69 -14.27 -10.93 -21.04
C LEU A 69 -15.38 -11.99 -20.91
N VAL A 70 -16.00 -12.10 -19.74
CA VAL A 70 -17.11 -13.05 -19.49
C VAL A 70 -18.48 -12.48 -19.84
N ARG A 71 -18.54 -11.27 -20.42
CA ARG A 71 -19.77 -10.55 -20.76
C ARG A 71 -20.72 -10.36 -19.57
N ALA A 72 -20.16 -10.14 -18.38
CA ALA A 72 -20.92 -9.80 -17.19
C ALA A 72 -21.60 -8.43 -17.33
N SER A 73 -22.73 -8.24 -16.66
CA SER A 73 -23.40 -6.94 -16.60
C SER A 73 -22.55 -5.94 -15.79
N PRO A 74 -22.15 -4.80 -16.38
CA PRO A 74 -21.36 -3.78 -15.67
C PRO A 74 -22.11 -3.21 -14.46
N GLN A 75 -23.44 -3.10 -14.55
CA GLN A 75 -24.26 -2.63 -13.44
C GLN A 75 -24.26 -3.63 -12.28
N ALA A 76 -24.42 -4.91 -12.57
CA ALA A 76 -24.37 -5.95 -11.53
C ALA A 76 -23.00 -5.99 -10.83
N GLN A 77 -21.92 -5.83 -11.60
CA GLN A 77 -20.56 -5.77 -11.07
C GLN A 77 -20.35 -4.55 -10.16
N PHE A 78 -20.79 -3.36 -10.58
CA PHE A 78 -20.70 -2.15 -9.78
C PHE A 78 -21.44 -2.27 -8.45
N TYR A 79 -22.69 -2.73 -8.46
CA TYR A 79 -23.45 -2.94 -7.23
C TYR A 79 -22.85 -4.05 -6.37
N GLY A 80 -22.34 -5.12 -6.98
CA GLY A 80 -21.64 -6.19 -6.29
C GLY A 80 -20.42 -5.69 -5.52
N GLN A 81 -19.59 -4.84 -6.16
CA GLN A 81 -18.43 -4.22 -5.53
C GLN A 81 -18.85 -3.30 -4.38
N LEU A 82 -19.86 -2.43 -4.57
CA LEU A 82 -20.34 -1.55 -3.50
C LEU A 82 -20.84 -2.32 -2.26
N ILE A 83 -21.65 -3.36 -2.47
CA ILE A 83 -22.19 -4.19 -1.39
C ILE A 83 -21.06 -4.95 -0.70
N GLY A 84 -20.18 -5.58 -1.49
CA GLY A 84 -19.05 -6.35 -0.99
C GLY A 84 -18.08 -5.50 -0.16
N SER A 85 -17.68 -4.34 -0.68
CA SER A 85 -16.82 -3.40 0.04
C SER A 85 -17.47 -2.89 1.33
N SER A 86 -18.76 -2.55 1.30
CA SER A 86 -19.48 -2.08 2.50
C SER A 86 -19.54 -3.13 3.59
N LEU A 87 -19.85 -4.38 3.23
CA LEU A 87 -19.83 -5.52 4.16
C LEU A 87 -18.42 -5.77 4.70
N SER A 88 -17.42 -5.73 3.81
CA SER A 88 -16.02 -5.99 4.17
C SER A 88 -15.51 -5.00 5.21
N ILE A 89 -15.93 -3.74 5.19
CA ILE A 89 -15.53 -2.76 6.23
C ILE A 89 -15.91 -3.28 7.63
N ILE A 90 -17.16 -3.74 7.79
CA ILE A 90 -17.65 -4.23 9.08
C ILE A 90 -16.89 -5.49 9.48
N VAL A 91 -16.83 -6.48 8.58
CA VAL A 91 -16.19 -7.78 8.86
C VAL A 91 -14.71 -7.61 9.20
N SER A 92 -13.97 -6.87 8.39
CA SER A 92 -12.52 -6.67 8.58
C SER A 92 -12.21 -5.85 9.84
N ALA A 93 -12.97 -4.78 10.12
CA ALA A 93 -12.76 -3.98 11.33
C ALA A 93 -13.07 -4.78 12.61
N THR A 94 -14.16 -5.57 12.61
CA THR A 94 -14.50 -6.45 13.73
C THR A 94 -13.43 -7.53 13.92
N ALA A 95 -13.01 -8.21 12.85
CA ALA A 95 -11.95 -9.21 12.91
C ALA A 95 -10.66 -8.61 13.49
N TYR A 96 -10.21 -7.47 12.96
CA TYR A 96 -9.00 -6.79 13.45
C TYR A 96 -9.08 -6.44 14.94
N THR A 97 -10.25 -5.99 15.40
CA THR A 97 -10.48 -5.67 16.82
C THR A 97 -10.44 -6.93 17.70
N LEU A 98 -11.02 -8.04 17.24
CA LEU A 98 -10.98 -9.31 17.96
C LEU A 98 -9.54 -9.84 18.08
N TYR A 99 -8.76 -9.78 17.01
CA TYR A 99 -7.35 -10.17 17.02
C TYR A 99 -6.52 -9.36 18.01
N GLN A 100 -6.69 -8.03 18.03
CA GLN A 100 -5.98 -7.17 18.99
C GLN A 100 -6.37 -7.42 20.45
N ARG A 101 -7.60 -7.88 20.71
CA ARG A 101 -8.04 -8.23 22.07
C ARG A 101 -7.52 -9.59 22.51
N ALA A 102 -7.42 -10.54 21.58
CA ALA A 102 -6.98 -11.90 21.88
C ALA A 102 -5.45 -12.04 21.94
N TYR A 103 -4.72 -11.20 21.19
CA TYR A 103 -3.27 -11.30 21.04
C TYR A 103 -2.59 -9.93 21.08
N THR A 104 -1.38 -9.91 21.63
CA THR A 104 -0.49 -8.74 21.51
C THR A 104 0.07 -8.68 20.09
N ILE A 105 -0.24 -7.58 19.38
CA ILE A 105 0.24 -7.34 18.01
C ILE A 105 0.95 -5.97 18.00
N PRO A 106 2.23 -5.90 17.57
CA PRO A 106 3.10 -7.01 17.17
C PRO A 106 3.59 -7.83 18.36
N GLY A 107 3.72 -9.15 18.20
CA GLY A 107 4.21 -10.07 19.22
C GLY A 107 4.82 -11.35 18.63
N PRO A 108 5.39 -12.26 19.44
CA PRO A 108 5.98 -13.50 18.94
C PRO A 108 5.05 -14.35 18.04
N PRO A 109 3.75 -14.54 18.37
CA PRO A 109 2.84 -15.27 17.49
C PRO A 109 2.35 -14.44 16.29
N PHE A 110 2.44 -13.10 16.36
CA PHE A 110 2.00 -12.18 15.31
C PHE A 110 3.06 -11.11 15.03
N PRO A 111 4.19 -11.49 14.41
CA PRO A 111 5.20 -10.52 14.03
C PRO A 111 4.67 -9.65 12.88
N ALA A 112 5.02 -8.37 12.89
CA ALA A 112 4.64 -7.41 11.84
C ALA A 112 5.86 -6.92 11.04
N PRO A 113 6.60 -7.83 10.34
CA PRO A 113 7.87 -7.48 9.69
C PRO A 113 7.70 -6.37 8.65
N THR A 114 6.63 -6.42 7.85
CA THR A 114 6.33 -5.38 6.86
C THR A 114 6.12 -4.02 7.51
N ALA A 115 5.39 -3.95 8.63
CA ALA A 115 5.18 -2.69 9.35
C ALA A 115 6.50 -2.10 9.84
N TYR A 116 7.45 -2.94 10.28
CA TYR A 116 8.78 -2.47 10.66
C TYR A 116 9.57 -1.91 9.48
N VAL A 117 9.50 -2.51 8.29
CA VAL A 117 10.16 -1.97 7.08
C VAL A 117 9.62 -0.57 6.75
N TRP A 118 8.31 -0.41 6.80
CA TRP A 118 7.64 0.86 6.52
C TRP A 118 7.97 1.95 7.54
N LEU A 119 7.94 1.59 8.83
CA LEU A 119 8.30 2.50 9.92
C LEU A 119 9.79 2.85 9.87
N SER A 120 10.66 1.89 9.56
CA SER A 120 12.10 2.11 9.45
C SER A 120 12.42 3.07 8.31
N LEU A 121 11.74 2.93 7.17
CA LEU A 121 11.87 3.89 6.08
C LEU A 121 11.36 5.28 6.48
N ALA A 122 10.18 5.37 7.12
CA ALA A 122 9.65 6.66 7.57
C ALA A 122 10.62 7.37 8.54
N ARG A 123 11.21 6.62 9.48
CA ARG A 123 12.25 7.13 10.40
C ARG A 123 13.52 7.55 9.66
N LEU A 124 13.98 6.73 8.72
CA LEU A 124 15.14 7.02 7.90
C LEU A 124 14.98 8.34 7.15
N LEU A 125 13.81 8.56 6.56
CA LEU A 125 13.51 9.76 5.77
C LEU A 125 13.27 11.02 6.61
N CYS A 126 12.84 10.87 7.87
CA CYS A 126 12.62 12.01 8.75
C CYS A 126 13.94 12.51 9.37
N ASP A 127 14.65 11.65 10.09
CA ASP A 127 15.81 12.04 10.90
C ASP A 127 16.95 11.00 10.88
N GLY A 128 16.86 10.02 10.00
CA GLY A 128 17.82 8.92 9.95
C GLY A 128 19.02 9.20 9.05
N GLN A 129 20.03 8.36 9.19
CA GLN A 129 21.24 8.38 8.38
C GLN A 129 21.43 7.00 7.77
N LEU A 130 21.84 6.97 6.51
CA LEU A 130 22.23 5.72 5.86
C LEU A 130 23.58 5.23 6.44
N PRO A 131 23.82 3.90 6.47
CA PRO A 131 25.12 3.37 6.85
C PRO A 131 26.27 4.00 6.07
N GLN A 132 27.44 4.10 6.71
CA GLN A 132 28.62 4.69 6.08
C GLN A 132 28.97 3.95 4.77
N ASN A 133 29.36 4.71 3.75
CA ASN A 133 29.62 4.22 2.38
C ASN A 133 28.40 3.78 1.55
N SER A 134 27.15 3.92 2.04
CA SER A 134 25.96 3.57 1.24
C SER A 134 25.91 4.29 -0.11
N ALA A 135 26.28 5.58 -0.14
CA ALA A 135 26.34 6.36 -1.39
C ALA A 135 27.37 5.78 -2.38
N SER A 136 28.56 5.41 -1.89
CA SER A 136 29.62 4.82 -2.70
C SER A 136 29.19 3.50 -3.33
N TYR A 137 28.52 2.63 -2.55
CA TYR A 137 28.01 1.35 -3.04
C TYR A 137 26.86 1.51 -4.04
N MET A 138 25.95 2.47 -3.84
CA MET A 138 24.86 2.72 -4.78
C MET A 138 25.37 3.18 -6.16
N VAL A 139 26.51 3.85 -6.24
CA VAL A 139 27.11 4.27 -7.51
C VAL A 139 27.98 3.16 -8.13
N LEU A 140 28.67 2.37 -7.31
CA LEU A 140 29.59 1.32 -7.76
C LEU A 140 28.90 0.01 -8.18
N LEU A 141 27.69 -0.26 -7.67
CA LEU A 141 26.92 -1.50 -7.92
C LEU A 141 25.70 -1.30 -8.84
N GLN A 142 25.59 -0.15 -9.51
CA GLN A 142 24.64 0.08 -10.60
C GLN A 142 25.15 -0.51 -11.91
#